data_AF-A0A0Q9LYH2-F1
#
_entry.id   AF-A0A0Q9LYH2-F1
#
_cell.length_a   1.000
_cell.length_b   1.000
_cell.length_c   1.000
_cell.angle_alpha   90.00
_cell.angle_beta   90.00
_cell.angle_gamma   90.00
#
_symmetry.space_group_name_H-M   'P 1'
#
loop_
_entity.id
_entity.type
_entity.pdbx_description
1 polymer ?
#
loop_
_entity_poly.entity_id
_entity_poly.type
_entity_poly.pdbx_seq_one_letter_code
_entity_poly.pdbx_strand_id
1 'polypeptide(L)'
;MQINGLPAHALLVHLVVVLLPLTALGAVAVSVWPAAQRKLTFLVPLGAVVGLVAVPVTTRAGNDLAAHLGNPAFINHHRSLGSMVLPWAAALAVTTLAQWLLLRRGTSRAVRTTVAVLVVGSAVGTAVIVALAGDAGARAVWGGR
;
A
#
# COMPACT_ATOMS: atom_id res chain seq x y z
N MET A 1 -16.28 -10.65 8.93
CA MET A 1 -16.70 -10.58 7.52
C MET A 1 -16.30 -11.86 6.77
N GLN A 2 -17.24 -12.46 6.03
CA GLN A 2 -16.99 -13.60 5.14
C GLN A 2 -17.56 -13.31 3.74
N ILE A 3 -16.99 -13.93 2.71
CA ILE A 3 -17.49 -13.92 1.32
C ILE A 3 -17.51 -15.37 0.85
N ASN A 4 -18.67 -15.88 0.46
CA ASN A 4 -18.84 -17.27 0.02
C ASN A 4 -18.26 -18.30 1.02
N GLY A 5 -18.42 -18.07 2.33
CA GLY A 5 -17.92 -18.93 3.39
C GLY A 5 -16.42 -18.80 3.70
N LEU A 6 -15.68 -17.97 2.96
CA LEU A 6 -14.25 -17.72 3.20
C LEU A 6 -14.02 -16.41 3.96
N PRO A 7 -12.97 -16.30 4.80
CA PRO A 7 -12.62 -15.04 5.44
C PRO A 7 -12.39 -13.93 4.41
N ALA A 8 -13.17 -12.85 4.50
CA ALA A 8 -13.07 -11.75 3.54
C ALA A 8 -11.66 -11.12 3.50
N HIS A 9 -10.96 -11.14 4.65
CA HIS A 9 -9.57 -10.68 4.74
C HIS A 9 -8.65 -11.39 3.74
N ALA A 10 -8.76 -12.72 3.61
CA ALA A 10 -7.92 -13.50 2.71
C ALA A 10 -8.15 -13.15 1.23
N LEU A 11 -9.35 -12.68 0.86
CA LEU A 11 -9.62 -12.22 -0.51
C LEU A 11 -9.14 -10.79 -0.71
N LEU A 12 -9.47 -9.90 0.22
CA LEU A 12 -9.15 -8.47 0.14
C LEU A 12 -7.65 -8.18 0.30
N VAL A 13 -6.91 -9.03 1.01
CA VAL A 13 -5.46 -8.87 1.17
C VAL A 13 -4.72 -8.99 -0.16
N HIS A 14 -5.18 -9.85 -1.10
CA HIS A 14 -4.57 -9.99 -2.43
C HIS A 14 -4.59 -8.67 -3.21
N LEU A 15 -5.70 -7.92 -3.10
CA LEU A 15 -5.77 -6.59 -3.69
C LEU A 15 -4.69 -5.69 -3.11
N VAL A 16 -4.56 -5.63 -1.77
CA VAL A 16 -3.61 -4.73 -1.09
C VAL A 16 -2.14 -5.12 -1.37
N VAL A 17 -1.79 -6.40 -1.22
CA VAL A 17 -0.41 -6.89 -1.35
C VAL A 17 0.09 -6.92 -2.79
N VAL A 18 -0.79 -6.86 -3.78
CA VAL A 18 -0.41 -6.72 -5.19
C VAL A 18 -0.44 -5.26 -5.62
N LEU A 19 -1.56 -4.56 -5.36
CA LEU A 19 -1.76 -3.20 -5.87
C LEU A 19 -0.77 -2.20 -5.28
N LEU A 20 -0.52 -2.22 -3.96
CA LEU A 20 0.36 -1.23 -3.33
C LEU A 20 1.82 -1.39 -3.77
N PRO A 21 2.42 -2.60 -3.80
CA PRO A 21 3.77 -2.77 -4.35
C PRO A 21 3.88 -2.40 -5.83
N LEU A 22 2.91 -2.79 -6.67
CA LEU A 22 2.90 -2.39 -8.08
C LEU A 22 2.79 -0.86 -8.24
N THR A 23 1.96 -0.23 -7.43
CA THR A 23 1.82 1.23 -7.40
C THR A 23 3.11 1.90 -6.95
N ALA A 24 3.79 1.37 -5.93
CA ALA A 24 5.08 1.87 -5.46
C ALA A 24 6.16 1.80 -6.56
N LEU A 25 6.24 0.68 -7.28
CA LEU A 25 7.13 0.54 -8.44
C LEU A 25 6.77 1.53 -9.56
N GLY A 26 5.48 1.68 -9.86
CA GLY A 26 4.98 2.66 -10.82
C GLY A 26 5.34 4.09 -10.41
N ALA A 27 5.23 4.44 -9.13
CA ALA A 27 5.57 5.74 -8.58
C ALA A 27 7.06 6.07 -8.71
N VAL A 28 7.92 5.09 -8.44
CA VAL A 28 9.37 5.21 -8.69
C VAL A 28 9.64 5.39 -10.18
N ALA A 29 9.05 4.57 -11.05
CA ALA A 29 9.23 4.65 -12.50
C ALA A 29 8.80 6.02 -13.06
N VAL A 30 7.63 6.54 -12.64
CA VAL A 30 7.14 7.88 -13.02
C VAL A 30 8.08 8.98 -12.51
N SER A 31 8.75 8.78 -11.37
CA SER A 31 9.67 9.78 -10.81
C SER A 31 10.99 9.89 -11.58
N VAL A 32 11.48 8.80 -12.17
CA VAL A 32 12.80 8.77 -12.84
C VAL A 32 12.73 8.68 -14.37
N TRP A 33 11.61 8.24 -14.95
CA TRP A 33 11.51 7.96 -16.39
C TRP A 33 10.43 8.81 -17.09
N PRO A 34 10.82 9.74 -17.99
CA PRO A 34 9.87 10.57 -18.75
C PRO A 34 8.85 9.79 -19.60
N ALA A 35 9.21 8.63 -20.16
CA ALA A 35 8.27 7.81 -20.93
C ALA A 35 7.17 7.21 -20.02
N ALA A 36 7.53 6.78 -18.81
CA ALA A 36 6.57 6.31 -17.81
C ALA A 36 5.65 7.45 -17.37
N GLN A 37 6.16 8.68 -17.22
CA GLN A 37 5.34 9.86 -16.92
C GLN A 37 4.22 10.10 -17.93
N ARG A 38 4.39 9.70 -19.20
CA ARG A 38 3.35 9.87 -20.23
C ARG A 38 2.30 8.75 -20.21
N LYS A 39 2.70 7.53 -19.84
CA LYS A 39 1.82 6.34 -19.89
C LYS A 39 1.09 6.07 -18.58
N LEU A 40 1.73 6.36 -17.44
CA LEU A 40 1.25 5.98 -16.10
C LEU A 40 0.77 7.18 -15.28
N THR A 41 0.67 8.37 -15.89
CA THR A 41 0.46 9.64 -15.18
C THR A 41 -0.73 9.59 -14.22
N PHE A 42 -1.85 9.02 -14.67
CA PHE A 42 -3.06 8.88 -13.86
C PHE A 42 -3.17 7.52 -13.16
N LEU A 43 -2.58 6.46 -13.69
CA LEU A 43 -2.72 5.11 -13.14
C LEU A 43 -2.06 4.97 -11.77
N VAL A 44 -0.90 5.61 -11.55
CA VAL A 44 -0.20 5.57 -10.25
C VAL A 44 -1.01 6.23 -9.13
N PRO A 45 -1.43 7.52 -9.24
CA PRO A 45 -2.23 8.13 -8.17
C PRO A 45 -3.59 7.43 -7.99
N LEU A 46 -4.20 6.93 -9.07
CA LEU A 46 -5.42 6.12 -8.95
C LEU A 46 -5.17 4.85 -8.14
N GLY A 47 -4.12 4.09 -8.46
CA GLY A 47 -3.74 2.88 -7.74
C GLY A 47 -3.44 3.15 -6.26
N ALA A 48 -2.78 4.28 -5.96
CA ALA A 48 -2.47 4.69 -4.60
C ALA A 48 -3.75 5.03 -3.80
N VAL A 49 -4.70 5.74 -4.41
CA VAL A 49 -5.99 6.07 -3.78
C VAL A 49 -6.85 4.82 -3.57
N VAL A 50 -6.93 3.94 -4.57
CA VAL A 50 -7.65 2.66 -4.45
C VAL A 50 -7.00 1.81 -3.35
N GLY A 51 -5.67 1.72 -3.29
CA GLY A 51 -4.95 1.05 -2.24
C GLY A 51 -5.22 1.65 -0.85
N LEU A 52 -5.16 2.98 -0.72
CA LEU A 52 -5.50 3.69 0.51
C LEU A 52 -6.90 3.37 1.02
N VAL A 53 -7.90 3.31 0.12
CA VAL A 53 -9.28 2.96 0.48
C VAL A 53 -9.42 1.46 0.79
N ALA A 54 -8.69 0.59 0.11
CA ALA A 54 -8.73 -0.85 0.32
C ALA A 54 -8.16 -1.25 1.69
N VAL A 55 -7.08 -0.61 2.15
CA VAL A 55 -6.41 -0.92 3.44
C VAL A 55 -7.38 -0.97 4.63
N PRO A 56 -8.18 0.07 4.94
CA PRO A 56 -9.08 0.01 6.10
C PRO A 56 -10.17 -1.05 5.96
N VAL A 57 -10.63 -1.36 4.74
CA VAL A 57 -11.61 -2.43 4.49
C VAL A 57 -10.97 -3.79 4.80
N THR A 58 -9.77 -4.03 4.29
CA THR A 58 -8.99 -5.25 4.56
C THR A 58 -8.64 -5.41 6.04
N THR A 59 -8.28 -4.32 6.73
CA THR A 59 -7.97 -4.31 8.16
C THR A 59 -9.19 -4.64 9.01
N ARG A 60 -10.36 -4.09 8.70
CA ARG A 60 -11.62 -4.45 9.40
C ARG A 60 -11.93 -5.93 9.21
N ALA A 61 -11.84 -6.44 7.98
CA ALA A 61 -12.06 -7.86 7.71
C ALA A 61 -11.06 -8.76 8.47
N GLY A 62 -9.80 -8.32 8.64
CA GLY A 62 -8.78 -9.03 9.40
C GLY A 62 -9.04 -9.02 10.90
N ASN A 63 -9.48 -7.89 11.45
CA ASN A 63 -9.86 -7.77 12.86
C ASN A 63 -11.09 -8.62 13.18
N ASP A 64 -12.08 -8.67 12.29
CA ASP A 64 -13.21 -9.59 12.44
C ASP A 64 -12.72 -11.04 12.49
N LEU A 65 -11.87 -11.47 11.54
CA LEU A 65 -11.33 -12.82 11.54
C LEU A 65 -10.60 -13.14 12.85
N ALA A 66 -9.75 -12.23 13.30
CA ALA A 66 -9.03 -12.37 14.56
C ALA A 66 -9.96 -12.50 15.76
N ALA A 67 -11.05 -11.73 15.82
CA ALA A 67 -12.05 -11.82 16.88
C ALA A 67 -12.75 -13.20 16.87
N HIS A 68 -13.09 -13.74 15.70
CA HIS A 68 -13.68 -15.08 15.58
C HIS A 68 -12.71 -16.19 16.03
N LEU A 69 -11.40 -15.95 15.93
CA LEU A 69 -10.36 -16.87 16.40
C LEU A 69 -9.98 -16.68 17.87
N GLY A 70 -10.68 -15.80 18.61
CA GLY A 70 -10.37 -15.52 20.02
C GLY A 70 -9.15 -14.62 20.23
N ASN A 71 -8.78 -13.80 19.25
CA ASN A 71 -7.64 -12.86 19.30
C ASN A 71 -6.31 -13.49 19.77
N PRO A 72 -5.80 -14.51 19.06
CA PRO A 72 -4.62 -15.22 19.52
C PRO A 72 -3.37 -14.32 19.54
N ALA A 73 -2.46 -14.51 20.49
CA ALA A 73 -1.31 -13.62 20.64
C ALA A 73 -0.36 -13.61 19.43
N PHE A 74 -0.24 -14.73 18.70
CA PHE A 74 0.70 -14.86 17.58
C PHE A 74 0.37 -13.94 16.38
N ILE A 75 -0.87 -13.45 16.25
CA ILE A 75 -1.25 -12.51 15.17
C ILE A 75 -0.91 -11.05 15.51
N ASN A 76 -0.53 -10.72 16.74
CA ASN A 76 -0.32 -9.33 17.16
C ASN A 76 0.83 -8.67 16.40
N HIS A 77 1.86 -9.42 16.03
CA HIS A 77 2.96 -8.91 15.21
C HIS A 77 2.48 -8.52 13.80
N HIS A 78 1.75 -9.41 13.12
CA HIS A 78 1.13 -9.11 11.83
C HIS A 78 0.16 -7.92 11.93
N ARG A 79 -0.68 -7.87 12.98
CA ARG A 79 -1.62 -6.76 13.20
C ARG A 79 -0.91 -5.42 13.41
N SER A 80 0.19 -5.40 14.15
CA SER A 80 1.01 -4.20 14.39
C SER A 80 1.63 -3.68 13.10
N LEU A 81 2.20 -4.56 12.27
CA LEU A 81 2.73 -4.16 10.96
C LEU A 81 1.62 -3.76 9.99
N GLY A 82 0.49 -4.47 10.00
CA GLY A 82 -0.68 -4.19 9.16
C GLY A 82 -1.29 -2.81 9.43
N SER A 83 -1.30 -2.34 10.69
CA SER A 83 -1.80 -1.00 11.02
C SER A 83 -0.94 0.12 10.43
N MET A 84 0.36 -0.13 10.26
CA MET A 84 1.30 0.80 9.64
C MET A 84 1.14 0.92 8.13
N VAL A 85 0.45 -0.02 7.45
CA VAL A 85 0.21 0.06 6.00
C VAL A 85 -0.62 1.30 5.64
N LEU A 86 -1.60 1.68 6.49
CA LEU A 86 -2.49 2.81 6.23
C LEU A 86 -1.76 4.16 6.11
N PRO A 87 -0.94 4.60 7.09
CA PRO A 87 -0.23 5.87 6.99
C PRO A 87 0.76 5.90 5.81
N TRP A 88 1.40 4.78 5.47
CA TRP A 88 2.29 4.70 4.31
C TRP A 88 1.53 4.77 2.98
N ALA A 89 0.38 4.07 2.86
CA ALA A 89 -0.49 4.19 1.70
C ALA A 89 -1.04 5.62 1.54
N ALA A 90 -1.35 6.30 2.65
CA ALA A 90 -1.77 7.70 2.62
C ALA A 90 -0.65 8.63 2.13
N ALA A 91 0.57 8.44 2.64
CA ALA A 91 1.73 9.17 2.16
C ALA A 91 1.95 8.95 0.66
N LEU A 92 1.88 7.70 0.18
CA LEU A 92 2.02 7.38 -1.24
C LEU A 92 0.92 8.03 -2.09
N ALA A 93 -0.34 8.02 -1.63
CA ALA A 93 -1.45 8.66 -2.33
C ALA A 93 -1.25 10.18 -2.43
N VAL A 94 -0.91 10.84 -1.34
CA VAL A 94 -0.69 12.30 -1.31
C VAL A 94 0.48 12.70 -2.20
N THR A 95 1.62 12.01 -2.10
CA THR A 95 2.82 12.37 -2.85
C THR A 95 2.65 12.12 -4.35
N THR A 96 2.01 11.01 -4.75
CA THR A 96 1.76 10.71 -6.16
C THR A 96 0.68 11.61 -6.78
N LEU A 97 -0.36 11.99 -6.03
CA LEU A 97 -1.31 13.01 -6.45
C LEU A 97 -0.63 14.38 -6.64
N ALA A 98 0.22 14.79 -5.69
CA ALA A 98 0.98 16.03 -5.79
C ALA A 98 1.88 16.01 -7.04
N GLN A 99 2.62 14.92 -7.27
CA GLN A 99 3.45 14.75 -8.47
C GLN A 99 2.61 14.86 -9.74
N TRP A 100 1.47 14.19 -9.81
CA TRP A 100 0.58 14.21 -10.97
C TRP A 100 0.06 15.62 -11.29
N LEU A 101 -0.35 16.37 -10.27
CA LEU A 101 -0.84 17.74 -10.43
C LEU A 101 0.28 18.71 -10.84
N LEU A 102 1.46 18.59 -10.23
CA LEU A 102 2.59 19.49 -10.49
C LEU A 102 3.24 19.24 -11.86
N LEU A 103 3.28 17.99 -12.33
CA LEU A 103 3.73 17.67 -13.70
C LEU A 103 2.88 18.37 -14.77
N ARG A 104 1.63 18.73 -14.48
CA ARG A 104 0.75 19.46 -15.39
C ARG A 104 0.92 20.98 -15.35
N ARG A 105 1.50 21.52 -14.27
CA ARG A 105 1.54 22.97 -13.99
C ARG A 105 2.87 23.66 -14.32
N GLY A 106 3.85 22.95 -14.87
CA GLY A 106 5.14 23.55 -15.27
C GLY A 106 5.90 24.19 -14.11
N THR A 107 6.31 23.37 -13.12
CA THR A 107 6.95 23.85 -11.88
C THR A 107 8.48 23.92 -11.96
N SER A 108 9.10 24.65 -11.03
CA SER A 108 10.57 24.74 -10.92
C SER A 108 11.23 23.37 -10.69
N ARG A 109 12.52 23.26 -11.06
CA ARG A 109 13.30 22.03 -10.88
C ARG A 109 13.38 21.60 -9.42
N ALA A 110 13.53 22.56 -8.50
CA ALA A 110 13.58 22.29 -7.06
C ALA A 110 12.32 21.58 -6.56
N VAL A 111 11.13 22.12 -6.89
CA VAL A 111 9.84 21.53 -6.51
C VAL A 111 9.69 20.11 -7.07
N ARG A 112 10.07 19.89 -8.34
CA ARG A 112 10.01 18.56 -8.97
C ARG A 112 10.90 17.55 -8.25
N THR A 113 12.14 17.94 -7.91
CA THR A 113 13.08 17.07 -7.20
C THR A 113 12.58 16.74 -5.79
N THR A 114 12.10 17.73 -5.03
CA THR A 114 11.55 17.51 -3.69
C THR A 114 10.40 16.52 -3.72
N VAL A 115 9.45 16.70 -4.64
CA VAL A 115 8.31 15.80 -4.78
C VAL A 115 8.74 14.40 -5.18
N ALA A 116 9.69 14.26 -6.12
CA ALA A 116 10.22 12.95 -6.50
C ALA A 116 10.85 12.21 -5.32
N VAL A 117 11.62 12.90 -4.46
CA VAL A 117 12.19 12.32 -3.24
C VAL A 117 11.11 11.85 -2.28
N LEU A 118 10.07 12.66 -2.05
CA LEU A 118 8.94 12.30 -1.19
C LEU A 118 8.17 11.09 -1.73
N VAL A 119 7.93 11.05 -3.05
CA VAL A 119 7.30 9.92 -3.72
C VAL A 119 8.11 8.65 -3.52
N VAL A 120 9.41 8.69 -3.81
CA VAL A 120 10.30 7.53 -3.65
C VAL A 120 10.34 7.06 -2.19
N GLY A 121 10.46 7.98 -1.22
CA GLY A 121 10.44 7.65 0.20
C GLY A 121 9.13 6.96 0.62
N SER A 122 7.99 7.51 0.21
CA SER A 122 6.68 6.90 0.49
C SER A 122 6.47 5.56 -0.22
N ALA A 123 7.00 5.39 -1.42
CA ALA A 123 6.94 4.15 -2.19
C ALA A 123 7.76 3.04 -1.52
N VAL A 124 9.00 3.34 -1.10
CA VAL A 124 9.86 2.41 -0.36
C VAL A 124 9.22 2.02 0.96
N GLY A 125 8.74 3.00 1.75
CA GLY A 125 8.07 2.72 3.02
C GLY A 125 6.82 1.85 2.85
N THR A 126 6.01 2.11 1.81
CA THR A 126 4.84 1.29 1.47
C THR A 126 5.24 -0.14 1.09
N ALA A 127 6.22 -0.32 0.21
CA ALA A 127 6.66 -1.64 -0.23
C ALA A 127 7.23 -2.46 0.95
N VAL A 128 8.06 -1.82 1.78
CA VAL A 128 8.67 -2.46 2.96
C VAL A 128 7.60 -2.88 3.96
N ILE A 129 6.67 -1.98 4.33
CA ILE A 129 5.68 -2.34 5.35
C ILE A 129 4.69 -3.41 4.87
N VAL A 130 4.34 -3.40 3.59
CA VAL A 130 3.52 -4.45 2.98
C VAL A 130 4.25 -5.79 2.99
N ALA A 131 5.55 -5.81 2.65
CA ALA A 131 6.36 -7.02 2.69
C ALA A 131 6.50 -7.58 4.12
N LEU A 132 6.79 -6.73 5.10
CA LEU A 132 6.91 -7.13 6.50
C LEU A 132 5.57 -7.65 7.06
N ALA A 133 4.47 -6.95 6.79
CA ALA A 133 3.14 -7.42 7.20
C ALA A 133 2.78 -8.75 6.53
N GLY A 134 3.14 -8.92 5.26
CA GLY A 134 2.97 -10.16 4.49
C GLY A 134 3.75 -11.33 5.07
N ASP A 135 5.05 -11.15 5.34
CA ASP A 135 5.90 -12.18 5.96
C ASP A 135 5.38 -12.57 7.35
N ALA A 136 5.03 -11.59 8.19
CA ALA A 136 4.44 -11.85 9.51
C ALA A 136 3.11 -12.60 9.42
N GLY A 137 2.27 -12.29 8.42
CA GLY A 137 1.03 -13.01 8.15
C GLY A 137 1.29 -14.44 7.69
N ALA A 138 2.28 -14.63 6.81
CA ALA A 138 2.67 -15.96 6.34
C ALA A 138 3.20 -16.83 7.48
N ARG A 139 4.06 -16.29 8.35
CA ARG A 139 4.53 -16.99 9.54
C ARG A 139 3.41 -17.35 10.51
N ALA A 140 2.41 -16.49 10.67
CA ALA A 140 1.26 -16.75 11.54
C ALA A 140 0.44 -17.98 11.08
N VAL A 141 0.39 -18.25 9.78
CA VAL A 141 -0.38 -19.36 9.19
C VAL A 141 0.48 -20.61 8.95
N TRP A 142 1.68 -20.43 8.38
CA TRP A 142 2.54 -21.51 7.89
C TRP A 142 3.88 -21.64 8.62
N GLY A 143 4.14 -20.81 9.63
CA GLY A 143 5.47 -20.69 10.25
C GLY A 143 5.98 -21.95 10.92
N GLY A 144 5.11 -22.93 11.21
CA GLY A 144 5.43 -24.07 12.06
C GLY A 144 5.74 -23.59 13.48
N ARG A 145 5.04 -24.11 14.49
CA ARG A 145 5.46 -23.85 15.87
C ARG A 145 6.66 -24.71 16.21
#